data_AF-A0A1G1FJ91-F1
#
_entry.id   AF-A0A1G1FJ91-F1
#
_cell.length_a   1.000
_cell.length_b   1.000
_cell.length_c   1.000
_cell.angle_alpha   90.00
_cell.angle_beta   90.00
_cell.angle_gamma   90.00
#
_symmetry.space_group_name_H-M   'P 1'
#
loop_
_entity.id
_entity.type
_entity.pdbx_description
1 polymer ?
#
loop_
_entity_poly.entity_id
_entity_poly.type
_entity_poly.pdbx_seq_one_letter_code
_entity_poly.pdbx_strand_id
1 'polypeptide(L)'
;MRWAALIVIAGSLILGCSQKTEKERAGKAPGMVISAAEAVSSLPCFKCHSYQKFSSTPQKGIFSHQIHTKKGYHCNQCHDFEAHKYMKINKDICGNCHNMKVIALKKTSMPSKFNHESHPKMFGCKECHPKTFVMKSGAAHITMKDINEGRFCGACHSGKVASPASDCEKCHKG
;
A
#
# COMPACT_ATOMS: atom_id res chain seq x y z
N MET A 1 -78.81 -50.44 5.36
CA MET A 1 -77.56 -51.02 5.90
C MET A 1 -76.51 -49.92 5.97
N ARG A 2 -75.76 -49.91 7.08
CA ARG A 2 -74.52 -49.19 7.45
C ARG A 2 -73.54 -49.01 6.25
N TRP A 3 -72.60 -48.06 6.10
CA TRP A 3 -71.96 -47.01 6.91
C TRP A 3 -71.12 -46.10 5.97
N ALA A 4 -70.65 -44.97 6.51
CA ALA A 4 -69.78 -43.90 5.97
C ALA A 4 -68.46 -44.31 5.26
N ALA A 5 -67.91 -43.42 4.41
CA ALA A 5 -66.69 -42.63 4.70
C ALA A 5 -66.11 -41.83 3.49
N LEU A 6 -66.05 -40.51 3.69
CA LEU A 6 -64.90 -39.59 3.56
C LEU A 6 -64.30 -39.21 2.18
N ILE A 7 -64.47 -37.91 1.91
CA ILE A 7 -63.77 -36.95 1.03
C ILE A 7 -62.28 -36.84 1.39
N VAL A 8 -61.39 -36.45 0.45
CA VAL A 8 -60.31 -35.42 0.62
C VAL A 8 -59.56 -35.14 -0.71
N ILE A 9 -59.80 -33.97 -1.34
CA ILE A 9 -58.94 -32.76 -1.53
C ILE A 9 -58.06 -32.81 -2.80
N ALA A 10 -58.47 -32.10 -3.86
CA ALA A 10 -58.00 -30.76 -4.32
C ALA A 10 -56.57 -30.78 -4.90
N GLY A 11 -56.32 -30.46 -6.16
CA GLY A 11 -56.78 -29.27 -6.87
C GLY A 11 -55.68 -28.21 -6.82
N SER A 12 -54.52 -28.48 -7.44
CA SER A 12 -53.36 -27.58 -7.45
C SER A 12 -53.66 -26.34 -8.32
N LEU A 13 -54.13 -25.27 -7.67
CA LEU A 13 -54.24 -23.94 -8.25
C LEU A 13 -52.85 -23.40 -8.62
N ILE A 14 -52.69 -23.06 -9.90
CA ILE A 14 -51.63 -22.17 -10.40
C ILE A 14 -52.04 -20.75 -9.98
N LEU A 15 -51.73 -20.36 -8.75
CA LEU A 15 -51.79 -18.96 -8.33
C LEU A 15 -50.54 -18.25 -8.85
N GLY A 16 -50.65 -17.71 -10.07
CA GLY A 16 -49.79 -16.63 -10.52
C GLY A 16 -49.95 -15.45 -9.57
N CYS A 17 -48.85 -15.04 -8.92
CA CYS A 17 -48.81 -13.82 -8.12
C CYS A 17 -49.00 -12.60 -9.04
N SER A 18 -50.24 -12.13 -9.14
CA SER A 18 -50.53 -10.76 -9.54
C SER A 18 -49.95 -9.83 -8.49
N GLN A 19 -48.82 -9.18 -8.78
CA GLN A 19 -48.31 -8.09 -7.94
C GLN A 19 -49.27 -6.91 -8.06
N LYS A 20 -50.25 -6.84 -7.16
CA LYS A 20 -50.96 -5.59 -6.89
C LYS A 20 -49.94 -4.55 -6.47
N THR A 21 -49.86 -3.50 -7.26
CA THR A 21 -49.12 -2.28 -7.00
C THR A 21 -49.69 -1.58 -5.76
N GLU A 22 -49.21 -1.94 -4.58
CA GLU A 22 -49.21 -1.00 -3.46
C GLU A 22 -47.93 -0.18 -3.55
N LYS A 23 -48.09 0.98 -4.19
CA LYS A 23 -47.19 2.10 -4.14
C LYS A 23 -47.18 2.64 -2.69
N GLU A 24 -46.69 1.86 -1.74
CA GLU A 24 -46.07 2.45 -0.57
C GLU A 24 -44.77 3.06 -1.08
N ARG A 25 -44.80 4.38 -1.15
CA ARG A 25 -43.62 5.22 -1.29
C ARG A 25 -42.73 4.87 -0.10
N ALA A 26 -41.86 3.87 -0.28
CA ALA A 26 -40.61 3.78 0.45
C ALA A 26 -40.00 5.17 0.30
N GLY A 27 -40.13 5.99 1.34
CA GLY A 27 -39.44 7.26 1.41
C GLY A 27 -37.99 6.89 1.21
N LYS A 28 -37.44 7.19 0.03
CA LYS A 28 -36.04 6.99 -0.30
C LYS A 28 -35.30 7.64 0.86
N ALA A 29 -34.71 6.84 1.75
CA ALA A 29 -33.83 7.36 2.78
C ALA A 29 -32.92 8.33 2.04
N PRO A 30 -32.80 9.61 2.47
CA PRO A 30 -32.01 10.57 1.71
C PRO A 30 -30.65 9.95 1.56
N GLY A 31 -30.34 9.53 0.33
CA GLY A 31 -29.10 8.86 0.03
C GLY A 31 -28.05 9.91 0.32
N MET A 32 -27.31 9.73 1.41
CA MET A 32 -26.20 10.60 1.73
C MET A 32 -25.14 10.33 0.67
N VAL A 33 -25.24 11.06 -0.45
CA VAL A 33 -24.27 11.01 -1.54
C VAL A 33 -23.08 11.82 -1.08
N ILE A 34 -22.14 11.15 -0.44
CA ILE A 34 -20.82 11.71 -0.12
C ILE A 34 -19.85 11.41 -1.25
N SER A 35 -18.83 12.27 -1.39
CA SER A 35 -17.75 12.02 -2.33
C SER A 35 -16.95 10.78 -1.94
N ALA A 36 -16.26 10.16 -2.90
CA ALA A 36 -15.34 9.06 -2.62
C ALA A 36 -14.25 9.45 -1.62
N ALA A 37 -13.83 10.72 -1.63
CA ALA A 37 -12.85 11.24 -0.68
C ALA A 37 -13.39 11.28 0.75
N GLU A 38 -14.64 11.69 0.95
CA GLU A 38 -15.30 11.70 2.26
C GLU A 38 -15.57 10.28 2.78
N ALA A 39 -15.93 9.35 1.89
CA ALA A 39 -16.09 7.95 2.27
C ALA A 39 -14.76 7.36 2.77
N VAL A 40 -13.65 7.63 2.07
CA VAL A 40 -12.32 7.14 2.46
C VAL A 40 -11.82 7.82 3.73
N SER A 41 -11.99 9.14 3.87
CA SER A 41 -11.53 9.86 5.07
C SER A 41 -12.25 9.44 6.35
N SER A 42 -13.45 8.84 6.23
CA SER A 42 -14.24 8.31 7.34
C SER A 42 -13.81 6.92 7.82
N LEU A 43 -12.84 6.27 7.15
CA LEU A 43 -12.35 4.95 7.56
C LEU A 43 -11.69 4.99 8.95
N PRO A 44 -11.83 3.92 9.77
CA PRO A 44 -11.27 3.88 11.13
C PRO A 44 -9.77 4.21 11.22
N CYS A 45 -9.00 3.90 10.17
CA CYS A 45 -7.57 4.24 10.09
C CYS A 45 -7.32 5.75 10.27
N PHE A 46 -8.18 6.60 9.72
CA PHE A 46 -8.01 8.05 9.77
C PHE A 46 -8.50 8.70 11.07
N LYS A 47 -9.04 7.91 12.00
CA LYS A 47 -9.21 8.36 13.41
C LYS A 47 -7.86 8.62 14.08
N CYS A 48 -6.82 7.90 13.66
CA CYS A 48 -5.46 8.04 14.19
C CYS A 48 -4.45 8.57 13.15
N HIS A 49 -4.74 8.44 11.85
CA HIS A 49 -3.87 8.92 10.76
C HIS A 49 -4.49 10.11 10.02
N SER A 50 -3.64 11.05 9.57
CA SER A 50 -4.12 12.21 8.81
C SER A 50 -4.51 11.83 7.38
N TYR A 51 -5.79 12.01 7.03
CA TYR A 51 -6.26 11.88 5.65
C TYR A 51 -5.57 12.87 4.70
N GLN A 52 -5.34 14.12 5.13
CA GLN A 52 -4.66 15.13 4.31
C GLN A 52 -3.25 14.71 3.91
N LYS A 53 -2.48 14.12 4.83
CA LYS A 53 -1.15 13.56 4.53
C LYS A 53 -1.24 12.37 3.57
N PHE A 54 -2.28 11.55 3.70
CA PHE A 54 -2.53 10.45 2.78
C PHE A 54 -2.91 10.94 1.36
N SER A 55 -3.81 11.93 1.28
CA SER A 55 -4.35 12.49 0.04
C SER A 55 -3.46 13.58 -0.58
N SER A 56 -2.23 13.72 -0.10
CA SER A 56 -1.30 14.72 -0.61
C SER A 56 -1.00 14.49 -2.09
N THR A 57 -0.88 15.60 -2.84
CA THR A 57 -0.58 15.59 -4.27
C THR A 57 0.68 14.76 -4.53
N PRO A 58 0.71 13.90 -5.57
CA PRO A 58 1.87 13.09 -5.86
C PRO A 58 3.07 13.97 -6.20
N GLN A 59 4.21 13.68 -5.57
CA GLN A 59 5.45 14.37 -5.81
C GLN A 59 6.49 13.40 -6.37
N LYS A 60 7.31 13.89 -7.29
CA LYS A 60 8.30 13.07 -7.98
C LYS A 60 9.34 12.54 -6.99
N GLY A 61 9.49 11.22 -6.94
CA GLY A 61 10.47 10.57 -6.04
C GLY A 61 10.02 10.52 -4.57
N ILE A 62 8.78 10.85 -4.26
CA ILE A 62 8.18 10.66 -2.93
C ILE A 62 7.03 9.66 -3.07
N PHE A 63 6.91 8.74 -2.11
CA PHE A 63 5.81 7.78 -2.11
C PHE A 63 4.45 8.50 -2.09
N SER A 64 3.52 8.09 -2.94
CA SER A 64 2.19 8.68 -3.04
C SER A 64 1.11 7.62 -2.91
N HIS A 65 0.27 7.71 -1.87
CA HIS A 65 -0.87 6.82 -1.74
C HIS A 65 -1.83 6.97 -2.92
N GLN A 66 -2.07 8.19 -3.41
CA GLN A 66 -2.99 8.43 -4.53
C GLN A 66 -2.60 7.67 -5.80
N ILE A 67 -1.31 7.57 -6.14
CA ILE A 67 -0.88 6.81 -7.32
C ILE A 67 -1.19 5.32 -7.12
N HIS A 68 -0.87 4.78 -5.95
CA HIS A 68 -0.99 3.34 -5.68
C HIS A 68 -2.45 2.91 -5.51
N THR A 69 -3.28 3.71 -4.83
CA THR A 69 -4.71 3.39 -4.67
C THR A 69 -5.48 3.57 -5.97
N LYS A 70 -5.11 4.52 -6.83
CA LYS A 70 -5.67 4.62 -8.19
C LYS A 70 -5.34 3.42 -9.07
N LYS A 71 -4.33 2.61 -8.71
CA LYS A 71 -4.03 1.34 -9.37
C LYS A 71 -4.83 0.16 -8.82
N GLY A 72 -5.78 0.41 -7.91
CA GLY A 72 -6.67 -0.60 -7.35
C GLY A 72 -6.17 -1.24 -6.05
N TYR A 73 -5.02 -0.80 -5.51
CA TYR A 73 -4.54 -1.30 -4.23
C TYR A 73 -5.33 -0.70 -3.06
N HIS A 74 -5.72 -1.56 -2.12
CA HIS A 74 -6.33 -1.18 -0.86
C HIS A 74 -5.29 -1.11 0.27
N CYS A 75 -5.59 -0.35 1.33
CA CYS A 75 -4.66 -0.05 2.41
C CYS A 75 -4.07 -1.31 3.07
N ASN A 76 -4.92 -2.30 3.35
CA ASN A 76 -4.55 -3.55 4.03
C ASN A 76 -3.74 -4.54 3.17
N GLN A 77 -3.51 -4.25 1.89
CA GLN A 77 -2.62 -5.06 1.06
C GLN A 77 -1.16 -4.61 1.22
N CYS A 78 -0.96 -3.33 1.51
CA CYS A 78 0.36 -2.75 1.73
C CYS A 78 0.67 -2.58 3.22
N HIS A 79 -0.34 -2.38 4.05
CA HIS A 79 -0.21 -2.22 5.49
C HIS A 79 -0.72 -3.47 6.20
N ASP A 80 0.20 -4.21 6.81
CA ASP A 80 -0.13 -5.37 7.63
C ASP A 80 -0.55 -4.88 9.02
N PHE A 81 -1.81 -5.14 9.35
CA PHE A 81 -2.41 -4.78 10.62
C PHE A 81 -2.59 -6.03 11.46
N GLU A 82 -1.83 -6.12 12.54
CA GLU A 82 -2.02 -7.15 13.57
C GLU A 82 -2.51 -6.46 14.86
N ALA A 83 -3.49 -7.07 15.53
CA ALA A 83 -4.02 -6.52 16.78
C ALA A 83 -2.90 -6.33 17.81
N HIS A 84 -2.89 -5.18 18.48
CA HIS A 84 -1.87 -4.78 19.46
C HIS A 84 -0.43 -4.74 18.94
N LYS A 85 -0.22 -4.69 17.63
CA LYS A 85 1.11 -4.50 17.03
C LYS A 85 1.15 -3.24 16.18
N TYR A 86 2.35 -2.70 16.03
CA TYR A 86 2.59 -1.64 15.07
C TYR A 86 2.34 -2.15 13.66
N MET A 87 1.66 -1.30 12.88
CA MET A 87 1.42 -1.52 11.48
C MET A 87 2.75 -1.66 10.72
N LYS A 88 2.88 -2.75 9.97
CA LYS A 88 4.05 -3.00 9.11
C LYS A 88 3.68 -2.74 7.67
N ILE A 89 4.69 -2.48 6.83
CA ILE A 89 4.49 -2.35 5.39
C ILE A 89 4.93 -3.66 4.74
N ASN A 90 4.02 -4.30 3.99
CA ASN A 90 4.35 -5.41 3.11
C ASN A 90 5.20 -4.89 1.95
N LYS A 91 6.49 -5.24 1.95
CA LYS A 91 7.47 -4.74 0.96
C LYS A 91 7.43 -5.51 -0.35
N ASP A 92 6.94 -6.74 -0.34
CA ASP A 92 6.96 -7.64 -1.49
C ASP A 92 6.00 -7.15 -2.58
N ILE A 93 4.87 -6.57 -2.18
CA ILE A 93 3.86 -6.03 -3.09
C ILE A 93 4.42 -4.92 -4.00
N CYS A 94 5.41 -4.17 -3.52
CA CYS A 94 6.06 -3.13 -4.30
C CYS A 94 6.85 -3.73 -5.48
N GLY A 95 7.41 -4.93 -5.29
CA GLY A 95 8.17 -5.68 -6.28
C GLY A 95 7.36 -6.11 -7.51
N ASN A 96 6.02 -6.13 -7.40
CA ASN A 96 5.13 -6.46 -8.51
C ASN A 96 5.17 -5.43 -9.64
N CYS A 97 5.66 -4.22 -9.37
CA CYS A 97 5.78 -3.15 -10.37
C CYS A 97 7.15 -2.45 -10.34
N HIS A 98 7.78 -2.35 -9.16
CA HIS A 98 9.05 -1.66 -8.99
C HIS A 98 10.20 -2.66 -8.84
N ASN A 99 11.18 -2.58 -9.73
CA ASN A 99 12.42 -3.33 -9.55
C ASN A 99 13.35 -2.61 -8.56
N MET A 100 13.17 -2.90 -7.26
CA MET A 100 13.90 -2.23 -6.18
C MET A 100 15.02 -3.08 -5.58
N LYS A 101 14.97 -4.41 -5.73
CA LYS A 101 15.81 -5.37 -5.01
C LYS A 101 17.29 -5.04 -5.07
N VAL A 102 17.83 -4.87 -6.27
CA VAL A 102 19.24 -4.47 -6.47
C VAL A 102 19.30 -3.33 -7.47
N ILE A 103 19.87 -2.21 -7.05
CA ILE A 103 20.10 -1.04 -7.89
C ILE A 103 21.58 -1.04 -8.29
N ALA A 104 21.84 -1.15 -9.59
CA ALA A 104 23.19 -1.04 -10.12
C ALA A 104 23.53 0.41 -10.47
N LEU A 105 24.62 0.92 -9.93
CA LEU A 105 25.20 2.23 -10.20
C LEU A 105 26.38 2.03 -11.16
N LYS A 106 26.13 2.19 -12.46
CA LYS A 106 27.10 1.82 -13.53
C LYS A 106 27.75 3.02 -14.24
N LYS A 107 27.44 4.25 -13.84
CA LYS A 107 27.90 5.47 -14.54
C LYS A 107 29.37 5.84 -14.27
N THR A 108 30.08 5.03 -13.47
CA THR A 108 31.47 5.26 -13.06
C THR A 108 32.35 4.13 -13.58
N SER A 109 33.66 4.36 -13.63
CA SER A 109 34.68 3.34 -13.98
C SER A 109 34.73 2.17 -13.00
N MET A 110 34.27 2.39 -11.76
CA MET A 110 34.05 1.34 -10.77
C MET A 110 32.55 1.25 -10.45
N PRO A 111 31.78 0.39 -11.14
CA PRO A 111 30.37 0.20 -10.84
C PRO A 111 30.15 -0.24 -9.40
N SER A 112 29.01 0.11 -8.82
CA SER A 112 28.59 -0.37 -7.50
C SER A 112 27.16 -0.87 -7.51
N LYS A 113 26.79 -1.63 -6.47
CA LYS A 113 25.44 -2.18 -6.30
C LYS A 113 24.90 -1.81 -4.92
N PHE A 114 23.65 -1.36 -4.87
CA PHE A 114 22.88 -1.20 -3.64
C PHE A 114 21.80 -2.28 -3.56
N ASN A 115 21.66 -2.92 -2.40
CA ASN A 115 20.72 -4.04 -2.21
C ASN A 115 19.60 -3.69 -1.20
N HIS A 116 18.37 -3.52 -1.70
CA HIS A 116 17.16 -3.31 -0.90
C HIS A 116 16.62 -4.59 -0.25
N GLU A 117 17.22 -5.77 -0.44
CA GLU A 117 16.87 -6.97 0.33
C GLU A 117 17.64 -7.02 1.66
N SER A 118 18.84 -6.44 1.74
CA SER A 118 19.67 -6.46 2.95
C SER A 118 19.40 -5.27 3.88
N HIS A 119 19.30 -4.06 3.35
CA HIS A 119 19.15 -2.85 4.17
C HIS A 119 17.83 -2.81 4.96
N PRO A 120 16.67 -3.16 4.37
CA PRO A 120 15.40 -3.06 5.08
C PRO A 120 15.18 -4.13 6.15
N LYS A 121 16.13 -5.05 6.34
CA LYS A 121 16.15 -5.98 7.48
C LYS A 121 16.50 -5.27 8.78
N MET A 122 17.28 -4.18 8.71
CA MET A 122 17.68 -3.38 9.88
C MET A 122 17.01 -2.00 9.91
N PHE A 123 16.58 -1.47 8.77
CA PHE A 123 16.01 -0.12 8.67
C PHE A 123 14.62 -0.13 8.00
N GLY A 124 13.75 0.79 8.38
CA GLY A 124 12.52 1.05 7.65
C GLY A 124 12.77 1.88 6.37
N CYS A 125 11.69 2.11 5.60
CA CYS A 125 11.77 2.90 4.37
C CYS A 125 12.03 4.38 4.63
N LYS A 126 11.58 4.90 5.78
CA LYS A 126 11.58 6.35 6.12
C LYS A 126 12.96 6.84 6.55
N GLU A 127 13.80 5.91 6.96
CA GLU A 127 15.17 6.08 7.41
C GLU A 127 16.06 6.50 6.24
N CYS A 128 15.73 6.05 5.02
CA CYS A 128 16.37 6.46 3.79
C CYS A 128 15.53 7.49 3.01
N HIS A 129 14.21 7.26 2.90
CA HIS A 129 13.34 8.02 2.00
C HIS A 129 12.38 8.98 2.72
N PRO A 130 12.18 10.20 2.20
CA PRO A 130 12.83 10.79 1.03
C PRO A 130 14.15 11.52 1.37
N LYS A 131 14.54 11.55 2.66
CA LYS A 131 15.58 12.46 3.18
C LYS A 131 16.95 12.20 2.58
N THR A 132 17.47 10.98 2.70
CA THR A 132 18.81 10.60 2.21
C THR A 132 18.74 10.29 0.72
N PHE A 133 17.68 9.61 0.31
CA PHE A 133 17.42 9.29 -1.09
C PHE A 133 15.95 9.53 -1.40
N VAL A 134 15.65 10.05 -2.58
CA VAL A 134 14.29 10.01 -3.12
C VAL A 134 14.03 8.63 -3.74
N MET A 135 12.77 8.19 -3.79
CA MET A 135 12.34 6.94 -4.43
C MET A 135 12.34 7.08 -5.97
N LYS A 136 13.46 7.52 -6.54
CA LYS A 136 13.67 7.66 -7.98
C LYS A 136 15.11 7.29 -8.32
N SER A 137 15.28 6.18 -9.03
CA SER A 137 16.60 5.73 -9.49
C SER A 137 17.27 6.80 -10.36
N GLY A 138 18.58 6.98 -10.16
CA GLY A 138 19.40 7.94 -10.88
C GLY A 138 19.11 9.43 -10.58
N ALA A 139 18.30 9.74 -9.57
CA ALA A 139 18.03 11.12 -9.17
C ALA A 139 19.15 11.72 -8.30
N ALA A 140 19.88 10.89 -7.55
CA ALA A 140 21.00 11.33 -6.74
C ALA A 140 22.30 11.27 -7.54
N HIS A 141 23.09 12.34 -7.45
CA HIS A 141 24.49 12.35 -7.87
C HIS A 141 25.33 12.10 -6.63
N ILE A 142 26.02 10.96 -6.59
CA ILE A 142 26.75 10.49 -5.41
C ILE A 142 28.22 10.40 -5.78
N THR A 143 29.07 11.08 -5.02
CA THR A 143 30.52 10.98 -5.12
C THR A 143 31.11 10.40 -3.83
N MET A 144 32.32 9.85 -3.91
CA MET A 144 33.04 9.42 -2.71
C MET A 144 33.35 10.59 -1.76
N LYS A 145 33.50 11.82 -2.29
CA LYS A 145 33.61 13.02 -1.46
C LYS A 145 32.35 13.23 -0.61
N ASP A 146 31.17 13.13 -1.22
CA ASP A 146 29.90 13.23 -0.47
C ASP A 146 29.81 12.17 0.63
N ILE A 147 30.20 10.94 0.30
CA ILE A 147 30.18 9.81 1.24
C ILE A 147 31.13 10.06 2.40
N ASN A 148 32.35 10.52 2.14
CA ASN A 148 33.33 10.83 3.19
C ASN A 148 32.88 12.01 4.07
N GLU A 149 32.06 12.92 3.54
CA GLU A 149 31.42 14.01 4.29
C GLU A 149 30.13 13.56 5.03
N GLY A 150 29.83 12.26 5.06
CA GLY A 150 28.69 11.69 5.78
C GLY A 150 27.35 11.81 5.05
N ARG A 151 27.34 12.15 3.75
CA ARG A 151 26.12 12.16 2.93
C ARG A 151 25.86 10.79 2.30
N PHE A 152 24.63 10.58 1.85
CA PHE A 152 24.20 9.37 1.13
C PHE A 152 24.59 8.08 1.89
N CYS A 153 25.41 7.22 1.29
CA CYS A 153 25.89 5.99 1.89
C CYS A 153 26.68 6.26 3.18
N GLY A 154 27.44 7.35 3.21
CA GLY A 154 28.30 7.75 4.33
C GLY A 154 27.55 8.12 5.61
N ALA A 155 26.25 8.40 5.52
CA ALA A 155 25.41 8.65 6.68
C ALA A 155 25.39 7.46 7.65
N CYS A 156 25.56 6.24 7.12
CA CYS A 156 25.65 5.01 7.91
C CYS A 156 27.00 4.30 7.74
N HIS A 157 27.58 4.29 6.53
CA HIS A 157 28.85 3.64 6.21
C HIS A 157 30.07 4.47 6.63
N SER A 158 30.07 4.93 7.87
CA SER A 158 31.16 5.69 8.52
C SER A 158 32.06 4.82 9.41
N GLY A 159 31.76 3.52 9.53
CA GLY A 159 32.40 2.61 10.49
C GLY A 159 31.71 2.57 11.86
N LYS A 160 30.74 3.46 12.11
CA LYS A 160 30.01 3.51 13.39
C LYS A 160 28.69 2.75 13.36
N VAL A 161 27.88 2.97 12.31
CA VAL A 161 26.56 2.33 12.15
C VAL A 161 26.64 1.12 11.22
N ALA A 162 27.42 1.26 10.15
CA ALA A 162 27.74 0.20 9.21
C ALA A 162 29.23 0.27 8.87
N SER A 163 29.74 -0.76 8.17
CA SER A 163 31.15 -0.83 7.77
C SER A 163 31.57 0.43 7.00
N PRO A 164 32.82 0.89 7.19
CA PRO A 164 33.29 2.13 6.60
C PRO A 164 33.28 2.06 5.06
N ALA A 165 33.02 3.20 4.43
CA ALA A 165 33.00 3.33 2.97
C ALA A 165 34.38 3.10 2.31
N SER A 166 35.45 3.00 3.10
CA SER A 166 36.78 2.58 2.67
C SER A 166 36.87 1.10 2.30
N ASP A 167 35.90 0.27 2.70
CA ASP A 167 35.82 -1.15 2.31
C ASP A 167 35.29 -1.28 0.87
N CYS A 168 36.09 -0.83 -0.11
CA CYS A 168 35.69 -0.62 -1.51
C CYS A 168 34.91 -1.81 -2.11
N GLU A 169 35.40 -3.02 -1.88
CA GLU A 169 34.88 -4.27 -2.44
C GLU A 169 33.47 -4.64 -1.95
N LYS A 170 33.00 -4.05 -0.83
CA LYS A 170 31.64 -4.29 -0.35
C LYS A 170 30.58 -3.68 -1.25
N CYS A 171 30.92 -2.60 -1.93
CA CYS A 171 30.02 -1.87 -2.82
C CYS A 171 30.41 -2.06 -4.29
N HIS A 172 31.71 -1.98 -4.58
CA HIS A 172 32.29 -2.07 -5.92
C HIS A 172 32.68 -3.51 -6.23
N LYS A 173 31.68 -4.30 -6.66
CA LYS A 173 31.90 -5.64 -7.18
C LYS A 173 31.71 -5.60 -8.69
N GLY A 174 32.79 -5.88 -9.43
CA GLY A 174 32.78 -6.10 -10.88
C GLY A 174 31.73 -7.12 -11.29
#